data_AF-A0A7W7DFN0-F1
#
_entry.id   AF-A0A7W7DFN0-F1
#
_cell.length_a   1.000
_cell.length_b   1.000
_cell.length_c   1.000
_cell.angle_alpha   90.00
_cell.angle_beta   90.00
_cell.angle_gamma   90.00
#
_symmetry.space_group_name_H-M   'P 1'
#
loop_
_entity.id
_entity.type
_entity.pdbx_description
1 polymer ?
#
loop_
_entity_poly.entity_id
_entity_poly.type
_entity_poly.pdbx_seq_one_letter_code
_entity_poly.pdbx_strand_id
1 'polypeptide(L)'
;MEGTSARRDHEALVTARRVARALGYTAAEVTELAVDLAGDGRRDWPTADLLLAALAELTRRDPARRDLVGAAEAGEILGVAPADVLRLAGRPGFPEPRYTLAAGELWARADIVAFRAREAPRVTGR
;
A
#
# COMPACT_ATOMS: atom_id res chain seq x y z
N MET A 1 -0.82 -30.48 -24.27
CA MET A 1 -1.39 -29.74 -23.12
C MET A 1 -0.49 -28.57 -22.68
N GLU A 2 0.24 -27.89 -23.59
CA GLU A 2 1.11 -26.75 -23.22
C GLU A 2 0.40 -25.39 -23.24
N GLY A 3 -0.60 -25.20 -24.11
CA GLY A 3 -1.27 -23.90 -24.29
C GLY A 3 -2.05 -23.41 -23.07
N THR A 4 -2.41 -24.29 -22.14
CA THR A 4 -3.16 -23.92 -20.93
C THR A 4 -2.25 -23.37 -19.82
N SER A 5 -0.98 -23.83 -19.75
CA SER A 5 -0.01 -23.37 -18.74
C SER A 5 0.47 -21.96 -19.06
N ALA A 6 0.90 -21.72 -20.31
CA ALA A 6 1.38 -20.40 -20.75
C ALA A 6 0.33 -19.30 -20.59
N ARG A 7 -0.95 -19.61 -20.84
CA ARG A 7 -2.06 -18.67 -20.61
C ARG A 7 -2.25 -18.36 -19.12
N ARG A 8 -2.19 -19.37 -18.25
CA ARG A 8 -2.30 -19.18 -16.79
C ARG A 8 -1.14 -18.34 -16.25
N ASP A 9 0.08 -18.60 -16.71
CA ASP A 9 1.26 -17.82 -16.29
C ASP A 9 1.13 -16.35 -16.70
N HIS A 10 0.63 -16.09 -17.90
CA HIS A 10 0.36 -14.74 -18.37
C HIS A 10 -0.74 -14.04 -17.55
N GLU A 11 -1.86 -14.72 -17.27
CA GLU A 11 -2.95 -14.19 -16.45
C GLU A 11 -2.50 -13.89 -15.01
N ALA A 12 -1.71 -14.78 -14.42
CA ALA A 12 -1.14 -14.60 -13.09
C ALA A 12 -0.19 -13.40 -13.06
N LEU A 13 0.65 -13.22 -14.08
CA LEU A 13 1.57 -12.08 -14.17
C LEU A 13 0.83 -10.74 -14.34
N VAL A 14 -0.19 -10.68 -15.19
CA VAL A 14 -1.04 -9.49 -15.35
C VAL A 14 -1.74 -9.15 -14.04
N THR A 15 -2.25 -10.16 -13.34
CA THR A 15 -2.93 -9.99 -12.05
C THR A 15 -1.96 -9.49 -10.98
N ALA A 16 -0.79 -10.14 -10.84
CA ALA A 16 0.23 -9.74 -9.88
C ALA A 16 0.66 -8.28 -10.07
N ARG A 17 0.86 -7.84 -11.32
CA ARG A 17 1.17 -6.43 -11.63
C ARG A 17 0.06 -5.47 -11.21
N ARG A 18 -1.21 -5.82 -11.46
CA ARG A 18 -2.35 -4.98 -11.06
C ARG A 18 -2.45 -4.88 -9.54
N VAL A 19 -2.29 -6.00 -8.83
CA VAL A 19 -2.34 -6.02 -7.37
C VAL A 19 -1.15 -5.26 -6.76
N ALA A 20 0.06 -5.46 -7.27
CA ALA A 20 1.26 -4.72 -6.85
C ALA A 20 1.04 -3.20 -6.95
N ARG A 21 0.57 -2.73 -8.11
CA ARG A 21 0.26 -1.31 -8.33
C ARG A 21 -0.85 -0.83 -7.38
N ALA A 22 -1.89 -1.63 -7.19
CA ALA A 22 -2.99 -1.30 -6.28
C ALA A 22 -2.54 -1.22 -4.83
N LEU A 23 -1.45 -1.90 -4.44
CA LEU A 23 -0.86 -1.85 -3.10
C LEU A 23 0.29 -0.83 -2.98
N GLY A 24 0.52 -0.02 -4.03
CA GLY A 24 1.58 0.98 -4.05
C GLY A 24 2.98 0.41 -4.20
N TYR A 25 3.13 -0.85 -4.65
CA TYR A 25 4.43 -1.40 -5.02
C TYR A 25 4.76 -1.09 -6.48
N THR A 26 6.02 -0.75 -6.71
CA THR A 26 6.60 -0.62 -8.03
C THR A 26 6.85 -2.00 -8.64
N ALA A 27 6.92 -2.07 -9.96
CA ALA A 27 7.32 -3.31 -10.63
C ALA A 27 8.76 -3.73 -10.27
N ALA A 28 9.64 -2.78 -9.94
CA ALA A 28 11.01 -3.03 -9.53
C ALA A 28 11.06 -3.74 -8.16
N GLU A 29 10.39 -3.20 -7.13
CA GLU A 29 10.33 -3.81 -5.78
C GLU A 29 9.87 -5.28 -5.84
N VAL A 30 8.84 -5.56 -6.66
CA VAL A 30 8.31 -6.92 -6.80
C VAL A 30 9.27 -7.84 -7.56
N THR A 31 9.94 -7.32 -8.59
CA THR A 31 10.86 -8.12 -9.42
C THR A 31 12.15 -8.43 -8.66
N GLU A 32 12.71 -7.45 -7.95
CA GLU A 32 13.91 -7.62 -7.12
C GLU A 32 13.69 -8.74 -6.09
N LEU A 33 12.59 -8.67 -5.32
CA LEU A 33 12.31 -9.70 -4.35
C LEU A 33 11.99 -11.06 -4.99
N ALA A 34 11.38 -11.09 -6.18
CA ALA A 34 11.17 -12.34 -6.90
C ALA A 34 12.48 -13.00 -7.34
N VAL A 35 13.48 -12.21 -7.74
CA VAL A 35 14.83 -12.68 -8.05
C VAL A 35 15.52 -13.22 -6.81
N ASP A 36 15.42 -12.52 -5.68
CA ASP A 36 15.97 -12.99 -4.40
C ASP A 36 15.37 -14.35 -4.00
N LEU A 37 14.03 -14.48 -4.09
CA LEU A 37 13.34 -15.73 -3.79
C LEU A 37 13.76 -16.88 -4.73
N ALA A 38 14.01 -16.59 -6.01
CA ALA A 38 14.54 -17.58 -6.94
C ALA A 38 15.97 -18.00 -6.55
N GLY A 39 16.79 -17.05 -6.10
CA GLY A 39 18.12 -17.28 -5.54
C GLY A 39 18.09 -18.24 -4.34
N ASP A 40 17.10 -18.08 -3.47
CA ASP A 40 16.85 -18.85 -2.23
C ASP A 40 16.21 -20.24 -2.46
N GLY A 41 16.56 -20.89 -3.57
CA GLY A 41 16.18 -22.29 -3.83
C GLY A 41 14.82 -22.48 -4.50
N ARG A 42 14.18 -21.41 -4.99
CA ARG A 42 12.94 -21.47 -5.80
C ARG A 42 13.18 -21.21 -7.28
N ARG A 43 14.37 -21.57 -7.75
CA ARG A 43 14.85 -21.25 -9.11
C ARG A 43 14.06 -21.96 -10.22
N ASP A 44 13.42 -23.07 -9.88
CA ASP A 44 12.57 -23.91 -10.71
C ASP A 44 11.10 -23.47 -10.72
N TRP A 45 10.73 -22.49 -9.89
CA TRP A 45 9.36 -22.01 -9.82
C TRP A 45 9.01 -21.19 -11.08
N PRO A 46 7.76 -21.30 -11.57
CA PRO A 46 7.25 -20.39 -12.58
C PRO A 46 7.43 -18.93 -12.16
N THR A 47 7.81 -18.06 -13.10
CA THR A 47 7.99 -16.62 -12.84
C THR A 47 6.74 -15.99 -12.22
N ALA A 48 5.56 -16.42 -12.64
CA ALA A 48 4.30 -15.96 -12.07
C ALA A 48 4.19 -16.27 -10.56
N ASP A 49 4.58 -17.48 -10.14
CA ASP A 49 4.53 -17.90 -8.75
C ASP A 49 5.57 -17.16 -7.90
N LEU A 50 6.76 -16.90 -8.47
CA LEU A 50 7.79 -16.08 -7.81
C LEU A 50 7.30 -14.64 -7.59
N LEU A 51 6.65 -14.03 -8.59
CA LEU A 51 6.09 -12.68 -8.47
C LEU A 51 4.94 -12.63 -7.44
N LEU A 52 4.08 -13.64 -7.41
CA LEU A 52 3.01 -13.74 -6.41
C LEU A 52 3.57 -13.93 -5.00
N ALA A 53 4.58 -14.78 -4.84
CA ALA A 53 5.27 -15.00 -3.57
C ALA A 53 5.99 -13.72 -3.09
N ALA A 54 6.68 -13.02 -3.99
CA ALA A 54 7.31 -11.74 -3.70
C ALA A 54 6.27 -10.70 -3.26
N LEU A 55 5.15 -10.59 -3.95
CA LEU A 55 4.07 -9.68 -3.56
C LEU A 55 3.50 -10.04 -2.18
N ALA A 56 3.27 -11.32 -1.90
CA ALA A 56 2.79 -11.77 -0.59
C ALA A 56 3.79 -11.44 0.53
N GLU A 57 5.09 -11.59 0.28
CA GLU A 57 6.17 -11.25 1.22
C GLU A 57 6.29 -9.74 1.43
N LEU A 58 6.37 -8.94 0.35
CA LEU A 58 6.39 -7.47 0.43
C LEU A 58 5.25 -6.95 1.30
N THR A 59 4.05 -7.48 1.05
CA THR A 59 2.88 -7.00 1.75
C THR A 59 2.77 -7.55 3.18
N ARG A 60 3.52 -8.60 3.54
CA ARG A 60 3.73 -8.98 4.94
C ARG A 60 4.74 -8.07 5.64
N ARG A 61 5.80 -7.63 4.94
CA ARG A 61 6.84 -6.74 5.47
C ARG A 61 6.33 -5.33 5.76
N ASP A 62 5.39 -4.84 4.94
CA ASP A 62 4.83 -3.50 5.09
C ASP A 62 3.29 -3.54 5.25
N PRO A 63 2.80 -3.84 6.48
CA PRO A 63 1.37 -3.81 6.76
C PRO A 63 0.78 -2.39 6.68
N ALA A 64 1.60 -1.36 6.94
CA ALA A 64 1.19 0.04 6.88
C ALA A 64 0.79 0.47 5.46
N ARG A 65 1.29 -0.20 4.42
CA ARG A 65 0.81 0.00 3.03
C ARG A 65 -0.63 -0.42 2.79
N ARG A 66 -1.21 -1.29 3.63
CA ARG A 66 -2.62 -1.72 3.51
C ARG A 66 -3.56 -1.06 4.51
N ASP A 67 -3.01 -0.48 5.58
CA ASP A 67 -3.80 0.19 6.63
C ASP A 67 -4.20 1.58 6.18
N LEU A 68 -5.25 1.62 5.36
CA LEU A 68 -5.82 2.83 4.79
C LEU A 68 -7.05 3.26 5.57
N VAL A 69 -7.24 4.58 5.66
CA VAL A 69 -8.39 5.20 6.30
C VAL A 69 -9.08 6.17 5.35
N GLY A 70 -10.40 6.18 5.39
CA GLY A 70 -11.20 7.23 4.75
C GLY A 70 -11.33 8.48 5.62
N ALA A 71 -12.01 9.51 5.10
CA ALA A 71 -12.18 10.78 5.80
C ALA A 71 -12.89 10.64 7.16
N ALA A 72 -13.81 9.67 7.28
CA ALA A 72 -14.52 9.39 8.53
C ALA A 72 -13.56 8.88 9.63
N GLU A 73 -12.84 7.80 9.35
CA GLU A 73 -11.86 7.22 10.28
C GLU A 73 -10.69 8.17 10.57
N ALA A 74 -10.23 8.92 9.56
CA ALA A 74 -9.24 9.96 9.76
C ALA A 74 -9.75 11.06 10.72
N GLY A 75 -11.04 11.41 10.63
CA GLY A 75 -11.69 12.36 11.55
C GLY A 75 -11.69 11.85 12.98
N GLU A 76 -11.98 10.58 13.18
CA GLU A 76 -11.91 9.93 14.50
C GLU A 76 -10.50 9.98 15.10
N ILE A 77 -9.46 9.69 14.30
CA ILE A 77 -8.06 9.75 14.74
C ILE A 77 -7.68 11.17 15.14
N LEU A 78 -8.08 12.16 14.33
CA LEU A 78 -7.74 13.57 14.52
C LEU A 78 -8.61 14.26 15.58
N GLY A 79 -9.75 13.67 15.95
CA GLY A 79 -10.74 14.27 16.84
C GLY A 79 -11.56 15.39 16.19
N VAL A 80 -11.80 15.31 14.88
CA VAL A 80 -12.54 16.33 14.09
C VAL A 80 -13.62 15.69 13.24
N ALA A 81 -14.56 16.51 12.73
CA ALA A 81 -15.59 16.03 11.82
C ALA A 81 -15.00 15.60 10.46
N PRO A 82 -15.61 14.65 9.73
CA PRO A 82 -15.10 14.20 8.43
C PRO A 82 -14.97 15.33 7.39
N ALA A 83 -15.89 16.30 7.42
CA ALA A 83 -15.83 17.48 6.55
C ALA A 83 -14.60 18.36 6.84
N ASP A 84 -14.15 18.44 8.10
CA ASP A 84 -12.95 19.17 8.46
C ASP A 84 -11.68 18.46 7.97
N VAL A 85 -11.68 17.13 7.89
CA VAL A 85 -10.57 16.37 7.29
C VAL A 85 -10.38 16.76 5.84
N LEU A 86 -11.47 16.81 5.06
CA LEU A 86 -11.40 17.22 3.64
C LEU A 86 -10.89 18.66 3.48
N ARG A 87 -11.28 19.56 4.40
CA ARG A 87 -10.76 20.93 4.43
C ARG A 87 -9.28 20.98 4.79
N LEU A 88 -8.81 20.12 5.69
CA LEU A 88 -7.40 19.98 6.06
C LEU A 88 -6.58 19.36 4.91
N ALA A 89 -7.13 18.42 4.16
CA ALA A 89 -6.47 17.77 3.02
C ALA A 89 -6.05 18.78 1.93
N GLY A 90 -6.81 19.87 1.77
CA GLY A 90 -6.43 20.97 0.87
C GLY A 90 -5.31 21.90 1.41
N ARG A 91 -4.79 21.68 2.62
CA ARG A 91 -3.77 22.53 3.24
C ARG A 91 -2.37 21.94 3.08
N PRO A 92 -1.33 22.77 2.85
CA PRO A 92 0.05 22.32 2.90
C PRO A 92 0.39 21.66 4.23
N GLY A 93 1.08 20.52 4.18
CA GLY A 93 1.54 19.80 5.37
C GLY A 93 0.57 18.76 5.93
N PHE A 94 -0.64 18.63 5.35
CA PHE A 94 -1.49 17.48 5.56
C PHE A 94 -0.97 16.27 4.75
N PRO A 95 -1.14 15.03 5.23
CA PRO A 95 -0.71 13.84 4.49
C PRO A 95 -1.31 13.74 3.08
N GLU A 96 -0.48 13.37 2.10
CA GLU A 96 -0.96 13.08 0.75
C GLU A 96 -1.81 11.80 0.73
N PRO A 97 -2.95 11.79 0.02
CA PRO A 97 -3.74 10.59 -0.14
C PRO A 97 -3.00 9.57 -1.00
N ARG A 98 -3.03 8.31 -0.57
CA ARG A 98 -2.45 7.21 -1.36
C ARG A 98 -3.34 6.81 -2.52
N TYR A 99 -4.65 7.00 -2.38
CA TYR A 99 -5.62 6.70 -3.43
C TYR A 99 -6.71 7.77 -3.46
N THR A 100 -7.17 8.05 -4.68
CA THR A 100 -8.38 8.82 -4.94
C THR A 100 -9.39 7.89 -5.61
N LEU A 101 -10.45 7.55 -4.89
CA LEU A 101 -11.56 6.71 -5.38
C LEU A 101 -12.78 7.57 -5.66
N ALA A 102 -13.76 7.02 -6.39
CA ALA A 102 -15.04 7.71 -6.61
C ALA A 102 -15.77 8.06 -5.30
N ALA A 103 -15.58 7.27 -4.25
CA ALA A 103 -16.16 7.49 -2.92
C ALA A 103 -15.36 8.48 -2.06
N GLY A 104 -14.16 8.88 -2.47
CA GLY A 104 -13.29 9.79 -1.72
C GLY A 104 -11.82 9.37 -1.69
N GLU A 105 -11.03 10.15 -0.97
CA GLU A 105 -9.60 9.93 -0.78
C GLU A 105 -9.31 8.95 0.36
N LEU A 106 -8.23 8.20 0.22
CA LEU A 106 -7.72 7.27 1.22
C LEU A 106 -6.29 7.62 1.61
N TRP A 107 -6.03 7.73 2.90
CA TRP A 107 -4.71 7.99 3.47
C TRP A 107 -4.20 6.75 4.19
N ALA A 108 -2.89 6.61 4.36
CA ALA A 108 -2.40 5.65 5.33
C ALA A 108 -2.70 6.13 6.75
N ARG A 109 -3.19 5.22 7.58
CA ARG A 109 -3.49 5.48 8.99
C ARG A 109 -2.27 6.06 9.71
N ALA A 110 -1.10 5.49 9.46
CA ALA A 110 0.16 5.93 10.08
C ALA A 110 0.47 7.40 9.80
N ASP A 111 0.22 7.88 8.59
CA ASP A 111 0.51 9.26 8.21
C ASP A 111 -0.46 10.24 8.90
N ILE A 112 -1.73 9.86 9.06
CA ILE A 112 -2.73 10.64 9.82
C ILE A 112 -2.37 10.68 11.32
N VAL A 113 -1.95 9.56 11.90
CA VAL A 113 -1.48 9.50 13.29
C VAL A 113 -0.23 10.37 13.50
N ALA A 114 0.72 10.30 12.58
CA ALA A 114 1.94 11.12 12.63
C ALA A 114 1.62 12.61 12.50
N PHE A 115 0.67 12.98 11.63
CA PHE A 115 0.17 14.35 11.52
C PHE A 115 -0.42 14.83 12.85
N ARG A 116 -1.30 14.04 13.48
CA ARG A 116 -1.84 14.37 14.81
C ARG A 116 -0.73 14.61 15.85
N ALA A 117 0.28 13.75 15.88
CA ALA A 117 1.38 13.86 16.82
C ALA A 117 2.23 15.13 16.60
N ARG A 118 2.33 15.61 15.36
CA ARG A 118 3.00 16.88 15.03
C ARG A 118 2.19 18.11 15.42
N GLU A 119 0.87 18.06 15.25
CA GLU A 119 -0.06 19.16 15.55
C GLU A 119 -0.41 19.25 17.04
N ALA A 120 -0.25 18.16 17.80
CA ALA A 120 -0.46 18.18 19.23
C ALA A 120 0.50 19.20 19.89
N PRO A 121 0.01 20.08 20.78
CA PRO A 121 0.87 20.97 21.53
C PRO A 121 1.94 20.15 22.25
N ARG A 122 3.22 20.45 21.99
CA ARG A 122 4.30 19.95 22.84
C ARG A 122 4.05 20.54 24.21
N VAL A 123 3.50 19.75 25.14
CA VAL A 123 3.47 20.13 26.55
C VAL A 123 4.92 20.13 27.01
N THR A 124 5.61 21.25 26.83
CA THR A 124 6.89 21.52 27.48
C THR A 124 6.60 21.65 28.96
N GLY A 125 6.86 20.56 29.69
CA GLY A 125 6.78 20.53 31.13
C GLY A 125 7.62 21.65 31.74
N ARG A 126 6.98 22.42 32.62
CA ARG A 126 7.62 23.27 33.63
C ARG A 126 7.63 22.48 34.94
#